data_AF-A0A3A9F764-F1
#
_entry.id   AF-A0A3A9F764-F1
#
_cell.length_a   1.000
_cell.length_b   1.000
_cell.length_c   1.000
_cell.angle_alpha   90.00
_cell.angle_beta   90.00
_cell.angle_gamma   90.00
#
_symmetry.space_group_name_H-M   'P 1'
#
loop_
_entity.id
_entity.type
_entity.pdbx_description
1 polymer ?
#
loop_
_entity_poly.entity_id
_entity_poly.type
_entity_poly.pdbx_seq_one_letter_code
_entity_poly.pdbx_strand_id
1 'polypeptide(L)'
;MEKSKIETVLGMCVVTLTKYIMKIQNIGYEAAYKRLLTTELYKLLQDSRTQLLLETNEYLCEACRIELMKGKEELYEYINSDDF
;
A
#
# COMPACT_ATOMS: atom_id res chain seq x y z
N MET A 1 12.25 -3.97 20.99
CA MET A 1 12.33 -5.11 20.07
C MET A 1 11.18 -5.16 19.05
N GLU A 2 10.10 -4.38 19.25
CA GLU A 2 8.93 -4.33 18.35
C GLU A 2 9.09 -3.40 17.13
N LYS A 3 9.72 -2.23 17.32
CA LYS A 3 9.91 -1.23 16.24
C LYS A 3 10.63 -1.79 15.01
N SER A 4 11.69 -2.57 15.21
CA SER A 4 12.49 -3.13 14.12
C SER A 4 11.70 -4.13 13.26
N LYS A 5 10.72 -4.84 13.84
CA LYS A 5 9.85 -5.76 13.10
C LYS A 5 8.85 -4.99 12.22
N ILE A 6 8.23 -3.95 12.77
CA ILE A 6 7.28 -3.09 12.05
C ILE A 6 7.98 -2.40 10.87
N GLU A 7 9.18 -1.86 11.08
CA GLU A 7 9.99 -1.26 10.01
C GLU A 7 10.35 -2.26 8.91
N THR A 8 10.64 -3.52 9.28
CA THR A 8 10.93 -4.58 8.32
C THR A 8 9.70 -4.93 7.47
N VAL A 9 8.54 -5.10 8.11
CA VAL A 9 7.27 -5.42 7.43
C VAL A 9 6.87 -4.27 6.49
N LEU A 10 6.94 -3.03 6.95
CA LEU A 10 6.69 -1.85 6.11
C LEU A 10 7.63 -1.83 4.90
N GLY A 11 8.92 -2.11 5.08
CA GLY A 11 9.88 -2.22 3.99
C GLY A 11 9.49 -3.29 2.96
N MET A 12 8.99 -4.45 3.42
CA MET A 12 8.49 -5.50 2.53
C MET A 12 7.23 -5.07 1.76
N CYS A 13 6.26 -4.44 2.43
CA CYS A 13 5.07 -3.90 1.78
C CYS A 13 5.44 -2.88 0.70
N VAL A 14 6.37 -1.96 1.00
CA VAL A 14 6.87 -0.96 0.04
C VAL A 14 7.48 -1.61 -1.19
N VAL A 15 8.31 -2.63 -1.02
CA VAL A 15 8.92 -3.36 -2.14
C VAL A 15 7.86 -4.06 -2.99
N THR A 16 6.90 -4.74 -2.36
CA THR A 16 5.80 -5.41 -3.04
C THR A 16 4.96 -4.44 -3.86
N LEU A 17 4.51 -3.34 -3.24
CA LEU A 17 3.67 -2.34 -3.89
C LEU A 17 4.42 -1.61 -5.00
N THR A 18 5.70 -1.31 -4.82
CA THR A 18 6.53 -0.70 -5.88
C THR A 18 6.60 -1.62 -7.10
N LYS A 19 6.87 -2.92 -6.90
CA LYS A 19 6.89 -3.91 -7.99
C LYS A 19 5.52 -4.05 -8.66
N TYR A 20 4.44 -3.96 -7.89
CA TYR A 20 3.09 -4.00 -8.42
C TYR A 20 2.81 -2.80 -9.34
N ILE A 21 3.12 -1.58 -8.89
CA ILE A 21 2.98 -0.35 -9.67
C ILE A 21 3.80 -0.42 -10.96
N MET A 22 5.05 -0.88 -10.89
CA MET A 22 5.89 -1.09 -12.08
C MET A 22 5.17 -1.94 -13.12
N LYS A 23 4.53 -3.04 -12.69
CA LYS A 23 3.82 -3.96 -13.58
C LYS A 23 2.57 -3.34 -14.21
N ILE A 24 1.73 -2.67 -13.42
CA ILE A 24 0.43 -2.17 -13.92
C ILE A 24 0.54 -0.88 -14.73
N GLN A 25 1.58 -0.07 -14.50
CA GLN A 25 1.81 1.19 -15.22
C GLN A 25 2.95 1.11 -16.24
N ASN A 26 3.67 -0.02 -16.28
CA ASN A 26 4.84 -0.24 -17.14
C ASN A 26 5.92 0.87 -16.98
N ILE A 27 6.28 1.16 -15.73
CA ILE A 27 7.27 2.18 -15.37
C ILE A 27 8.44 1.59 -14.58
N GLY A 28 9.58 2.29 -14.60
CA GLY A 28 10.76 1.89 -13.84
C GLY A 28 10.58 2.00 -12.32
N TYR A 29 11.47 1.34 -11.58
CA TYR A 29 11.41 1.26 -10.11
C TYR A 29 11.36 2.63 -9.44
N GLU A 30 12.22 3.58 -9.82
CA GLU A 30 12.26 4.90 -9.19
C GLU A 30 10.94 5.68 -9.38
N ALA A 31 10.36 5.60 -10.58
CA ALA A 31 9.07 6.23 -10.89
C ALA A 31 7.93 5.58 -10.09
N ALA A 32 7.90 4.25 -10.03
CA ALA A 32 6.92 3.50 -9.26
C ALA A 32 7.03 3.79 -7.75
N TYR A 33 8.24 3.86 -7.22
CA TYR A 33 8.49 4.18 -5.82
C TYR A 33 8.03 5.60 -5.49
N LYS A 34 8.41 6.59 -6.31
CA LYS A 34 7.92 7.98 -6.15
C LYS A 34 6.39 8.04 -6.22
N ARG A 35 5.77 7.27 -7.12
CA ARG A 35 4.31 7.18 -7.21
C ARG A 35 3.70 6.63 -5.92
N LEU A 36 4.23 5.53 -5.38
CA LEU A 36 3.79 4.96 -4.10
C LEU A 36 3.87 5.97 -2.96
N LEU A 37 4.96 6.74 -2.85
CA LEU A 37 5.12 7.73 -1.78
C LEU A 37 4.05 8.84 -1.79
N THR A 38 3.37 9.05 -2.93
CA THR A 38 2.29 10.03 -3.05
C THR A 38 0.91 9.46 -2.74
N THR A 39 0.79 8.15 -2.57
CA THR A 39 -0.49 7.47 -2.32
C THR A 39 -0.96 7.68 -0.88
N GLU A 40 -2.28 7.70 -0.70
CA GLU A 40 -2.92 7.69 0.60
C GLU A 40 -2.71 6.34 1.30
N LEU A 41 -2.74 5.23 0.56
CA LEU A 41 -2.43 3.90 1.08
C LEU A 41 -1.06 3.87 1.77
N TYR A 42 -0.04 4.49 1.17
CA TYR A 42 1.29 4.55 1.79
C TYR A 42 1.29 5.29 3.14
N LYS A 43 0.51 6.37 3.27
CA LYS A 43 0.35 7.07 4.55
C LYS A 43 -0.37 6.20 5.57
N LEU A 44 -1.42 5.49 5.15
CA LEU A 44 -2.18 4.60 6.03
C LEU A 44 -1.33 3.42 6.51
N LEU A 45 -0.44 2.88 5.67
CA LEU A 45 0.53 1.84 6.05
C LEU A 45 1.54 2.32 7.10
N GLN A 46 1.84 3.62 7.16
CA GLN A 46 2.69 4.19 8.20
C GLN A 46 1.94 4.43 9.51
N ASP A 47 0.61 4.52 9.47
CA ASP A 47 -0.21 4.70 10.65
C ASP A 47 -0.48 3.33 11.30
N SER A 48 0.21 3.05 12.40
CA SER A 48 0.09 1.78 13.13
C SER A 48 -1.33 1.51 13.66
N ARG A 49 -2.22 2.50 13.68
CA ARG A 49 -3.61 2.34 14.11
C ARG A 49 -4.49 1.68 13.06
N THR A 50 -4.10 1.72 11.78
CA THR A 50 -4.91 1.15 10.68
C THR A 50 -4.79 -0.36 10.58
N GLN A 51 -3.76 -0.96 11.21
CA GLN A 51 -3.44 -2.39 11.12
C GLN A 51 -3.20 -2.94 9.71
N LEU A 52 -3.21 -2.09 8.67
CA LEU A 52 -3.02 -2.48 7.26
C LEU A 52 -1.70 -3.24 7.00
N LEU A 53 -0.68 -3.02 7.82
CA LEU A 53 0.58 -3.78 7.73
C LEU A 53 0.44 -5.28 8.02
N LEU A 54 -0.69 -5.70 8.61
CA LEU A 54 -1.01 -7.09 8.90
C LEU A 54 -1.76 -7.76 7.75
N GLU A 55 -2.23 -6.99 6.76
CA GLU A 55 -2.99 -7.51 5.63
C GLU A 55 -2.12 -8.27 4.63
N THR A 56 -2.77 -9.08 3.81
CA THR A 56 -2.11 -9.85 2.75
C THR A 56 -1.54 -8.95 1.65
N ASN A 57 -0.51 -9.42 0.96
CA ASN A 57 0.05 -8.70 -0.19
C ASN A 57 -1.02 -8.50 -1.29
N GLU A 58 -1.89 -9.48 -1.50
CA GLU A 58 -3.00 -9.44 -2.45
C GLU A 58 -3.95 -8.29 -2.11
N TYR A 59 -4.37 -8.19 -0.84
CA TYR A 59 -5.23 -7.12 -0.37
C TYR A 59 -4.60 -5.74 -0.56
N LEU A 60 -3.34 -5.58 -0.16
CA LEU A 60 -2.61 -4.33 -0.30
C LEU A 60 -2.40 -3.93 -1.77
N CYS A 61 -2.15 -4.89 -2.66
CA CYS A 61 -2.04 -4.64 -4.09
C CYS A 61 -3.39 -4.18 -4.68
N GLU A 62 -4.50 -4.77 -4.24
CA GLU A 62 -5.84 -4.37 -4.69
C GLU A 62 -6.23 -2.99 -4.18
N ALA A 63 -5.99 -2.69 -2.90
CA ALA A 63 -6.15 -1.35 -2.33
C ALA A 63 -5.33 -0.32 -3.14
N CYS A 64 -4.07 -0.64 -3.46
CA CYS A 64 -3.21 0.22 -4.26
C CYS A 64 -3.76 0.42 -5.68
N ARG A 65 -4.28 -0.65 -6.31
CA ARG A 65 -4.91 -0.59 -7.63
C ARG A 65 -6.14 0.31 -7.63
N ILE A 66 -7.01 0.14 -6.63
CA ILE A 66 -8.23 0.93 -6.46
C ILE A 66 -7.88 2.41 -6.34
N GLU A 67 -6.94 2.75 -5.46
CA GLU A 67 -6.53 4.14 -5.29
C GLU A 67 -5.98 4.73 -6.58
N LEU A 68 -5.09 4.00 -7.27
CA LEU A 68 -4.45 4.48 -8.50
C LEU A 68 -5.42 4.64 -9.66
N MET A 69 -6.52 3.87 -9.69
CA MET A 69 -7.50 3.90 -10.77
C MET A 69 -8.70 4.80 -10.50
N LYS A 70 -9.14 4.89 -9.25
CA LYS A 70 -10.42 5.52 -8.89
C LYS A 70 -10.24 6.75 -8.00
N GLY A 71 -9.31 6.68 -7.05
CA GLY A 71 -9.06 7.77 -6.10
C GLY A 71 -8.99 7.27 -4.67
N LYS A 72 -8.68 8.20 -3.76
CA LYS A 72 -8.54 7.91 -2.33
C LYS A 72 -9.89 7.66 -1.64
N GLU A 73 -10.96 8.22 -2.18
CA GLU A 73 -12.32 8.04 -1.67
C GLU A 73 -12.72 6.56 -1.78
N GLU A 74 -12.51 5.95 -2.95
CA GLU A 74 -12.78 4.53 -3.18
C GLU A 74 -11.82 3.61 -2.42
N LEU A 75 -10.58 4.07 -2.16
CA LEU A 75 -9.67 3.36 -1.25
C LEU A 75 -10.26 3.27 0.16
N TYR A 76 -10.77 4.37 0.70
CA TYR A 76 -11.37 4.35 2.04
C TYR A 76 -12.62 3.49 2.07
N GLU A 77 -13.47 3.53 1.04
CA GLU A 77 -14.62 2.64 0.96
C GLU A 77 -14.19 1.17 0.95
N TYR A 78 -13.19 0.81 0.14
CA TYR A 78 -12.66 -0.54 0.08
C TYR A 78 -12.08 -1.02 1.42
N ILE A 79 -11.32 -0.15 2.11
CA ILE A 79 -10.75 -0.49 3.41
C ILE A 79 -11.81 -0.69 4.48
N ASN A 80 -12.83 0.17 4.49
CA ASN A 80 -13.91 0.11 5.49
C ASN A 80 -15.01 -0.91 5.13
N SER A 81 -15.03 -1.44 3.90
CA SER A 81 -16.00 -2.46 3.49
C SER A 81 -15.64 -3.87 3.94
N ASP A 82 -14.38 -4.10 4.32
CA ASP A 82 -13.90 -5.35 4.91
C ASP A 82 -14.12 -5.37 6.44
N ASP A 83 -15.36 -5.05 6.87
CA ASP A 83 -15.83 -5.32 8.23
C ASP A 83 -15.90 -6.85 8.44
N PHE A 84 -14.94 -7.40 9.18
CA PHE A 84 -15.01 -8.73 9.80
C PHE A 84 -15.56 -8.64 11.23
#